data_AF-A0A813IEA2-F1
#
_entry.id   AF-A0A813IEA2-F1
#
_cell.length_a   1.000
_cell.length_b   1.000
_cell.length_c   1.000
_cell.angle_alpha   90.00
_cell.angle_beta   90.00
_cell.angle_gamma   90.00
#
_symmetry.space_group_name_H-M   'P 1'
#
loop_
_entity.id
_entity.type
_entity.pdbx_description
1 polymer ?
#
loop_
_entity_poly.entity_id
_entity_poly.type
_entity_poly.pdbx_seq_one_letter_code
_entity_poly.pdbx_strand_id
1 'polypeptide(L)'
;VPTAKYIITKALTKDPKDYPDAKNQPHVQVALRLMARGKPVRPGQEIEYVICEVAGEGAKSSLAEKARHPHELTLDPTLKLDIAWYKKQQVHPLVSRLLAVVEDTSPARIAECLGMDAARFHQAALAREAVGGAGDLPSYAEAAGADISAIFDRKARWKEFQSTLPGVKCLKCGELSSWKQLLTPEQLSQAEA
;
A
#
# COMPACT_ATOMS: atom_id res chain seq x y z
N VAL A 1 15.28 -16.09 13.13
CA VAL A 1 14.02 -16.05 13.92
C VAL A 1 13.33 -17.40 13.72
N PRO A 2 12.89 -18.11 14.79
CA PRO A 2 12.20 -19.40 14.65
C PRO A 2 10.93 -19.29 13.81
N THR A 3 10.61 -20.31 13.01
CA THR A 3 9.46 -20.34 12.09
C THR A 3 8.12 -20.18 12.82
N ALA A 4 8.01 -20.70 14.04
CA ALA A 4 6.83 -20.55 14.89
C ALA A 4 6.40 -19.09 15.14
N LYS A 5 7.34 -18.13 15.12
CA LYS A 5 7.04 -16.71 15.35
C LYS A 5 6.38 -16.01 14.15
N TYR A 6 6.30 -16.68 13.01
CA TYR A 6 5.67 -16.16 11.79
C TYR A 6 4.25 -16.66 11.58
N ILE A 7 3.77 -17.55 12.46
CA ILE A 7 2.43 -18.12 12.38
C ILE A 7 1.41 -17.04 12.75
N ILE A 8 0.45 -16.83 11.86
CA ILE A 8 -0.71 -15.97 12.09
C ILE A 8 -1.92 -16.87 12.22
N THR A 9 -2.68 -16.69 13.30
CA THR A 9 -3.90 -17.46 13.58
C THR A 9 -5.11 -16.58 13.37
N LYS A 10 -6.12 -17.09 12.66
CA LYS A 10 -7.40 -16.40 12.50
C LYS A 10 -8.57 -17.40 12.49
N ALA A 11 -9.61 -17.10 13.27
CA ALA A 11 -10.82 -17.90 13.30
C ALA A 11 -11.69 -17.69 12.06
N LEU A 12 -12.31 -18.76 11.58
CA LEU A 12 -13.37 -18.70 10.59
C LEU A 12 -14.68 -18.36 11.28
N THR A 13 -15.44 -17.44 10.70
CA THR A 13 -16.78 -17.03 11.17
C THR A 13 -17.90 -17.73 10.42
N LYS A 14 -17.62 -18.19 9.19
CA LYS A 14 -18.54 -18.92 8.31
C LYS A 14 -17.86 -20.14 7.74
N ASP A 15 -18.59 -20.96 6.99
CA ASP A 15 -17.97 -22.03 6.21
C ASP A 15 -17.03 -21.45 5.15
N PRO A 16 -15.84 -22.04 4.91
CA PRO A 16 -14.86 -21.51 3.96
C PRO A 16 -15.39 -21.26 2.54
N LYS A 17 -16.44 -21.99 2.13
CA LYS A 17 -17.08 -21.88 0.81
C LYS A 17 -18.06 -20.70 0.70
N ASP A 18 -18.58 -20.22 1.82
CA ASP A 18 -19.60 -19.16 1.87
C ASP A 18 -18.99 -17.75 1.96
N TYR A 19 -17.66 -17.65 1.88
CA TYR A 19 -16.96 -16.36 1.85
C TYR A 19 -16.99 -15.77 0.44
N PRO A 20 -17.62 -14.59 0.23
CA PRO A 20 -17.65 -13.95 -1.08
C PRO A 20 -16.24 -13.54 -1.55
N ASP A 21 -15.37 -13.16 -0.62
CA ASP A 21 -14.00 -12.68 -0.89
C ASP A 21 -12.91 -13.68 -0.51
N ALA A 22 -13.16 -14.99 -0.68
CA ALA A 22 -12.21 -16.04 -0.31
C ALA A 22 -10.79 -15.83 -0.89
N LYS A 23 -10.71 -15.30 -2.12
CA LYS A 23 -9.45 -15.03 -2.84
C LYS A 23 -8.58 -13.91 -2.24
N ASN A 24 -9.16 -13.07 -1.37
CA ASN A 24 -8.45 -11.98 -0.71
C ASN A 24 -8.15 -12.29 0.76
N GLN A 25 -8.65 -13.42 1.27
CA GLN A 25 -8.58 -13.79 2.67
C GLN A 25 -7.62 -14.99 2.89
N PRO A 26 -6.41 -14.76 3.45
CA PRO A 26 -5.40 -15.80 3.66
C PRO A 26 -5.90 -17.05 4.41
N HIS A 27 -6.50 -16.86 5.59
CA HIS A 27 -7.08 -17.93 6.41
C HIS A 27 -8.17 -18.75 5.68
N VAL A 28 -9.01 -18.11 4.86
CA VAL A 28 -10.04 -18.82 4.07
C VAL A 28 -9.40 -19.63 2.95
N GLN A 29 -8.41 -19.06 2.25
CA GLN A 29 -7.70 -19.77 1.17
C GLN A 29 -6.95 -21.00 1.70
N VAL A 30 -6.32 -20.88 2.88
CA VAL A 30 -5.68 -22.02 3.55
C VAL A 30 -6.71 -23.04 4.01
N ALA A 31 -7.83 -22.61 4.57
CA ALA A 31 -8.93 -23.51 4.96
C ALA A 31 -9.49 -24.29 3.77
N LEU A 32 -9.73 -23.64 2.63
CA LEU A 32 -10.16 -24.29 1.39
C LEU A 32 -9.15 -25.34 0.91
N ARG A 33 -7.84 -25.04 1.01
CA ARG A 33 -6.78 -26.00 0.67
C ARG A 33 -6.73 -27.18 1.65
N LEU A 34 -6.97 -26.96 2.94
CA LEU A 34 -7.07 -28.03 3.94
C LEU A 34 -8.27 -28.94 3.65
N MET A 35 -9.43 -28.36 3.30
CA MET A 35 -10.61 -29.11 2.89
C MET A 35 -10.36 -29.93 1.62
N ALA A 36 -9.66 -29.37 0.63
CA ALA A 36 -9.27 -30.09 -0.59
C ALA A 36 -8.34 -31.28 -0.32
N ARG A 37 -7.56 -31.24 0.77
CA ARG A 37 -6.71 -32.35 1.24
C ARG A 37 -7.44 -33.34 2.15
N GLY A 38 -8.76 -33.21 2.30
CA GLY A 38 -9.57 -34.12 3.12
C GLY A 38 -9.56 -33.82 4.61
N LYS A 39 -8.97 -32.69 5.06
CA LYS A 39 -9.10 -32.25 6.45
C LYS A 39 -10.41 -31.46 6.61
N PRO A 40 -11.38 -31.93 7.41
CA PRO A 40 -12.61 -31.17 7.63
C PRO A 40 -12.28 -29.89 8.41
N VAL A 41 -12.80 -28.77 7.91
CA VAL A 41 -12.70 -27.46 8.56
C VAL A 41 -14.11 -26.99 8.89
N ARG A 42 -14.32 -26.50 10.11
CA ARG A 42 -15.63 -26.03 10.59
C ARG A 42 -15.64 -24.52 10.83
N PRO A 43 -16.80 -23.86 10.75
CA PRO A 43 -16.97 -22.49 11.25
C PRO A 43 -16.60 -22.43 12.74
N GLY A 44 -15.99 -21.34 13.17
CA GLY A 44 -15.47 -21.15 14.53
C GLY A 44 -14.07 -21.73 14.77
N GLN A 45 -13.54 -22.53 13.84
CA GLN A 45 -12.19 -23.09 13.97
C GLN A 45 -11.11 -22.04 13.67
N GLU A 46 -10.03 -22.08 14.46
CA GLU A 46 -8.82 -21.30 14.23
C GLU A 46 -7.96 -21.92 13.14
N ILE A 47 -7.60 -21.11 12.15
CA ILE A 47 -6.75 -21.51 11.03
C ILE A 47 -5.41 -20.78 11.14
N GLU A 48 -4.36 -21.58 11.18
CA GLU A 48 -2.98 -21.11 11.17
C GLU A 48 -2.47 -20.99 9.74
N TYR A 49 -1.78 -19.88 9.46
CA TYR A 49 -1.13 -19.67 8.17
C TYR A 49 0.14 -18.84 8.30
N VAL A 50 1.00 -18.98 7.30
CA VAL A 50 2.22 -18.21 7.09
C VAL A 50 2.22 -17.64 5.68
N ILE A 51 2.87 -16.50 5.48
CA ILE A 51 3.01 -15.86 4.16
C ILE A 51 4.35 -16.25 3.55
N CYS A 52 4.29 -16.88 2.38
CA CYS A 52 5.47 -17.32 1.65
C CYS A 52 5.75 -16.47 0.41
N GLU A 53 6.99 -16.47 -0.04
CA GLU A 53 7.39 -15.95 -1.34
C GLU A 53 6.88 -16.88 -2.45
N VAL A 54 6.39 -16.30 -3.55
CA VAL A 54 5.99 -17.07 -4.73
C VAL A 54 7.18 -17.08 -5.67
N ALA A 55 7.77 -18.26 -5.89
CA ALA A 55 8.99 -18.46 -6.68
C ALA A 55 8.78 -18.35 -8.21
N GLY A 56 7.87 -17.49 -8.66
CA GLY A 56 7.59 -17.27 -10.09
C GLY A 56 7.74 -15.79 -10.45
N GLU A 57 8.67 -15.49 -11.35
CA GLU A 57 8.85 -14.17 -11.94
C GLU A 57 7.52 -13.66 -12.52
N GLY A 58 6.95 -12.62 -11.92
CA GLY A 58 5.96 -11.75 -12.59
C GLY A 58 4.48 -11.86 -12.21
N ALA A 59 4.05 -12.76 -11.32
CA ALA A 59 2.62 -12.79 -10.96
C ALA A 59 2.32 -11.84 -9.78
N LYS A 60 1.44 -10.85 -10.02
CA LYS A 60 0.68 -10.09 -9.00
C LYS A 60 -0.22 -11.04 -8.18
N SER A 61 0.37 -12.03 -7.54
CA SER A 61 -0.32 -13.02 -6.73
C SER A 61 -0.91 -12.33 -5.51
N SER A 62 -2.18 -12.63 -5.23
CA SER A 62 -2.87 -12.03 -4.10
C SER A 62 -2.21 -12.48 -2.79
N LEU A 63 -2.33 -11.68 -1.72
CA LEU A 63 -1.80 -12.06 -0.41
C LEU A 63 -2.35 -13.43 0.05
N ALA A 64 -3.60 -13.74 -0.29
CA ALA A 64 -4.19 -15.03 0.05
C ALA A 64 -3.57 -16.19 -0.73
N GLU A 65 -3.18 -15.98 -1.99
CA GLU A 65 -2.47 -16.99 -2.78
C GLU A 65 -1.07 -17.30 -2.25
N LYS A 66 -0.44 -16.34 -1.55
CA LYS A 66 0.85 -16.52 -0.87
C LYS A 66 0.73 -17.28 0.46
N ALA A 67 -0.47 -17.35 1.03
CA ALA A 67 -0.71 -17.97 2.32
C ALA A 67 -0.63 -19.50 2.26
N ARG A 68 0.11 -20.09 3.20
CA ARG A 68 0.34 -21.53 3.32
C ARG A 68 0.16 -21.97 4.77
N HIS A 69 -0.24 -23.22 5.00
CA HIS A 69 -0.28 -23.77 6.34
C HIS A 69 1.16 -24.05 6.84
N PRO A 70 1.50 -23.85 8.13
CA PRO A 70 2.85 -24.09 8.65
C PRO A 70 3.37 -25.51 8.40
N HIS A 71 2.49 -26.51 8.45
CA HIS A 71 2.84 -27.90 8.10
C HIS A 71 3.35 -28.06 6.66
N GLU A 72 2.90 -27.25 5.71
CA GLU A 72 3.38 -27.30 4.32
C GLU A 72 4.82 -26.80 4.21
N LEU A 73 5.18 -25.80 5.01
CA LEU A 73 6.53 -25.26 5.04
C LEU A 73 7.54 -26.28 5.58
N THR A 74 7.11 -27.14 6.52
CA THR A 74 7.94 -28.23 7.04
C THR A 74 8.15 -29.34 6.03
N LEU A 75 7.15 -29.59 5.16
CA LEU A 75 7.21 -30.64 4.14
C LEU A 75 7.98 -30.20 2.89
N ASP A 76 7.75 -28.96 2.45
CA ASP A 76 8.29 -28.44 1.19
C ASP A 76 9.40 -27.39 1.45
N PRO A 77 10.68 -27.75 1.34
CA PRO A 77 11.79 -26.82 1.57
C PRO A 77 11.96 -25.77 0.47
N THR A 78 11.22 -25.91 -0.63
CA THR A 78 11.19 -24.94 -1.74
C THR A 78 10.41 -23.67 -1.37
N LEU A 79 9.46 -23.78 -0.43
CA LEU A 79 8.68 -22.64 0.06
C LEU A 79 9.53 -21.84 1.05
N LYS A 80 9.71 -20.55 0.76
CA LYS A 80 10.40 -19.60 1.65
C LYS A 80 9.43 -18.59 2.23
N LEU A 81 9.67 -18.15 3.46
CA LEU A 81 8.87 -17.11 4.11
C LEU A 81 9.19 -15.73 3.52
N ASP A 82 8.16 -14.92 3.30
CA ASP A 82 8.30 -13.54 2.79
C ASP A 82 8.66 -12.60 3.94
N ILE A 83 9.95 -12.56 4.31
CA ILE A 83 10.46 -11.75 5.43
C ILE A 83 10.18 -10.26 5.21
N ALA A 84 10.25 -9.79 3.96
CA ALA A 84 10.00 -8.40 3.60
C ALA A 84 8.55 -8.01 3.90
N TRP A 85 7.59 -8.89 3.58
CA TRP A 85 6.19 -8.69 3.92
C TRP A 85 5.96 -8.58 5.43
N TYR A 86 6.55 -9.45 6.25
CA TYR A 86 6.39 -9.38 7.71
C TYR A 86 6.98 -8.09 8.30
N LYS A 87 8.15 -7.65 7.81
CA LYS A 87 8.72 -6.36 8.23
C LYS A 87 7.80 -5.19 7.92
N LYS A 88 7.28 -5.16 6.68
CA LYS A 88 6.44 -4.05 6.18
C LYS A 88 5.03 -4.04 6.78
N GLN A 89 4.39 -5.20 6.92
CA GLN A 89 2.97 -5.31 7.24
C GLN A 89 2.69 -5.64 8.71
N GLN A 90 3.63 -6.28 9.41
CA GLN A 90 3.46 -6.65 10.82
C GLN A 90 4.32 -5.76 11.73
N VAL A 91 5.64 -5.76 11.54
CA VAL A 91 6.56 -5.08 12.47
C VAL A 91 6.46 -3.55 12.36
N HIS A 92 6.55 -3.02 11.14
CA HIS A 92 6.58 -1.57 10.93
C HIS A 92 5.32 -0.84 11.44
N PRO A 93 4.08 -1.27 11.13
CA PRO A 93 2.89 -0.57 11.58
C PRO A 93 2.72 -0.60 13.11
N LEU A 94 3.14 -1.69 13.75
CA LEU A 94 3.09 -1.82 15.20
C LEU A 94 4.09 -0.88 15.88
N VAL A 95 5.36 -0.89 15.43
CA VAL A 95 6.41 -0.03 15.97
C VAL A 95 6.10 1.44 15.72
N SER A 96 5.63 1.80 14.51
CA SER A 96 5.21 3.17 14.20
C SER A 96 4.06 3.64 15.08
N ARG A 97 3.09 2.79 15.43
CA ARG A 97 1.99 3.18 16.32
C ARG A 97 2.47 3.40 17.76
N LEU A 98 3.35 2.53 18.26
CA LEU A 98 3.89 2.65 19.61
C LEU A 98 4.74 3.92 19.78
N LEU A 99 5.53 4.26 18.76
CA LEU A 99 6.42 5.41 18.80
C LEU A 99 5.79 6.70 18.24
N ALA A 100 4.51 6.69 17.90
CA ALA A 100 3.82 7.86 17.34
C ALA A 100 3.79 9.07 18.29
N VAL A 101 3.89 8.82 19.61
CA VAL A 101 3.84 9.86 20.67
C VAL A 101 5.24 10.39 21.00
N VAL A 102 6.30 9.72 20.53
CA VAL A 102 7.68 10.10 20.81
C VAL A 102 8.12 11.13 19.78
N GLU A 103 8.45 12.33 20.27
CA GLU A 103 9.03 13.41 19.46
C GLU A 103 10.30 12.91 18.75
N ASP A 104 10.54 13.37 17.52
CA ASP A 104 11.65 12.95 16.63
C ASP A 104 11.61 11.52 16.07
N THR A 105 10.52 10.78 16.27
CA THR A 105 10.35 9.48 15.62
C THR A 105 9.52 9.59 14.34
N SER A 106 10.19 9.51 13.18
CA SER A 106 9.51 9.44 11.88
C SER A 106 9.26 7.98 11.45
N PRO A 107 8.09 7.66 10.84
CA PRO A 107 7.83 6.34 10.26
C PRO A 107 8.86 5.90 9.21
N ALA A 108 9.49 6.86 8.54
CA ALA A 108 10.53 6.59 7.56
C ALA A 108 11.86 6.17 8.21
N ARG A 109 12.25 6.81 9.33
CA ARG A 109 13.41 6.39 10.12
C ARG A 109 13.24 4.97 10.67
N ILE A 110 12.02 4.62 11.10
CA ILE A 110 11.70 3.24 11.52
C ILE A 110 11.87 2.26 10.34
N ALA A 111 11.46 2.65 9.13
CA ALA A 111 11.63 1.81 7.94
C ALA A 111 13.11 1.58 7.59
N GLU A 112 13.94 2.62 7.70
CA GLU A 112 15.40 2.53 7.54
C GLU A 112 16.01 1.55 8.56
N CYS A 113 15.64 1.67 9.83
CA CYS A 113 16.10 0.76 10.88
C CYS A 113 15.72 -0.71 10.62
N LEU A 114 14.60 -0.96 9.93
CA LEU A 114 14.17 -2.30 9.54
C LEU A 114 14.86 -2.81 8.25
N GLY A 115 15.68 -1.98 7.61
CA GLY A 115 16.35 -2.26 6.34
C GLY A 115 15.40 -2.23 5.14
N MET A 116 14.37 -1.37 5.18
CA MET A 116 13.44 -1.14 4.08
C MET A 116 13.74 0.20 3.38
N ASP A 117 13.32 0.33 2.12
CA ASP A 117 13.49 1.57 1.36
C ASP A 117 12.63 2.72 1.96
N ALA A 118 13.31 3.69 2.56
CA ALA A 118 12.72 4.84 3.24
C ALA A 118 11.94 5.76 2.32
N ALA A 119 12.27 5.79 1.02
CA ALA A 119 11.70 6.75 0.07
C ALA A 119 10.17 6.58 -0.04
N ARG A 120 9.70 5.33 -0.03
CA ARG A 120 8.27 4.99 -0.08
C ARG A 120 7.52 5.41 1.18
N PHE A 121 8.18 5.44 2.32
CA PHE A 121 7.57 5.83 3.59
C PHE A 121 7.58 7.35 3.80
N HIS A 122 8.61 8.04 3.31
CA HIS A 122 8.62 9.51 3.25
C HIS A 122 7.45 10.02 2.38
N GLN A 123 7.24 9.40 1.21
CA GLN A 123 6.13 9.74 0.32
C GLN A 123 4.76 9.53 0.98
N ALA A 124 4.59 8.44 1.73
CA ALA A 124 3.36 8.18 2.47
C ALA A 124 3.15 9.14 3.66
N ALA A 125 4.21 9.56 4.35
CA ALA A 125 4.12 10.53 5.44
C ALA A 125 3.73 11.93 4.91
N LEU A 126 4.36 12.38 3.82
CA LEU A 126 4.04 13.66 3.17
C LEU A 126 2.60 13.69 2.62
N ALA A 127 2.10 12.56 2.10
CA ALA A 127 0.70 12.46 1.67
C ALA A 127 -0.29 12.64 2.84
N ARG A 128 0.07 12.19 4.06
CA ARG A 128 -0.76 12.40 5.26
C ARG A 128 -0.77 13.86 5.71
N GLU A 129 0.36 14.56 5.59
CA GLU A 129 0.46 15.98 5.94
C GLU A 129 -0.27 16.88 4.94
N ALA A 130 -0.28 16.52 3.66
CA ALA A 130 -0.96 17.29 2.60
C ALA A 130 -2.49 17.24 2.67
N VAL A 131 -3.09 16.23 3.30
CA VAL A 131 -4.55 16.04 3.38
C VAL A 131 -5.19 16.79 4.56
N GLY A 132 -4.40 17.41 5.44
CA GLY A 132 -4.91 18.11 6.62
C GLY A 132 -5.42 17.11 7.67
N GLY A 133 -4.80 17.13 8.85
CA GLY A 133 -5.12 16.20 9.92
C GLY A 133 -6.61 16.16 10.27
N ALA A 134 -7.06 14.95 10.62
CA ALA A 134 -8.41 14.54 11.03
C ALA A 134 -9.37 14.11 9.91
N GLY A 135 -9.19 12.87 9.43
CA GLY A 135 -10.16 12.14 8.61
C GLY A 135 -9.72 10.69 8.44
N ASP A 136 -10.67 9.76 8.52
CA ASP A 136 -10.52 8.30 8.58
C ASP A 136 -9.30 7.70 7.86
N LEU A 137 -8.51 6.88 8.58
CA LEU A 137 -7.31 6.22 8.06
C LEU A 137 -7.66 5.33 6.85
N PRO A 138 -7.16 5.63 5.63
CA PRO A 138 -7.11 4.63 4.57
C PRO A 138 -6.09 3.57 4.97
N SER A 139 -6.34 2.32 4.58
CA SER A 139 -5.37 1.26 4.78
C SER A 139 -4.05 1.65 4.11
N TYR A 140 -2.92 1.42 4.76
CA TYR A 140 -1.58 1.64 4.20
C TYR A 140 -1.40 0.99 2.81
N ALA A 141 -2.17 -0.06 2.49
CA ALA A 141 -2.23 -0.68 1.17
C ALA A 141 -2.92 0.21 0.09
N GLU A 142 -3.93 1.00 0.45
CA GLU A 142 -4.64 1.91 -0.46
C GLU A 142 -3.81 3.15 -0.75
N ALA A 143 -3.10 3.68 0.26
CA ALA A 143 -2.16 4.79 0.09
C ALA A 143 -0.98 4.42 -0.83
N ALA A 144 -0.60 3.14 -0.89
CA ALA A 144 0.44 2.64 -1.79
C ALA A 144 -0.08 2.31 -3.21
N GLY A 145 -1.41 2.33 -3.44
CA GLY A 145 -2.05 1.96 -4.70
C GLY A 145 -2.51 3.13 -5.57
N ALA A 146 -2.57 4.34 -5.03
CA ALA A 146 -2.89 5.54 -5.81
C ALA A 146 -1.66 5.96 -6.64
N ASP A 147 -1.85 6.12 -7.96
CA ASP A 147 -0.81 6.61 -8.87
C ASP A 147 -0.62 8.13 -8.67
N ILE A 148 0.12 8.47 -7.62
CA ILE A 148 0.40 9.84 -7.16
C ILE A 148 1.23 10.62 -8.21
N SER A 149 1.78 9.95 -9.22
CA SER A 149 2.42 10.62 -10.37
C SER A 149 1.47 11.62 -11.05
N ALA A 150 0.16 11.31 -11.07
CA ALA A 150 -0.88 12.19 -11.59
C ALA A 150 -1.14 13.44 -10.71
N ILE A 151 -0.81 13.39 -9.41
CA ILE A 151 -0.94 14.53 -8.49
C ILE A 151 0.20 15.54 -8.69
N PHE A 152 1.40 15.05 -9.04
CA PHE A 152 2.56 15.88 -9.35
C PHE A 152 2.62 16.34 -10.81
N ASP A 153 1.79 15.77 -11.71
CA ASP A 153 1.64 16.28 -13.06
C ASP A 153 0.88 17.63 -13.06
N ARG A 154 1.65 18.71 -13.17
CA ARG A 154 1.14 20.08 -13.22
C ARG A 154 0.14 20.28 -14.37
N LYS A 155 0.24 19.51 -15.46
CA LYS A 155 -0.71 19.59 -16.59
C LYS A 155 -2.06 18.97 -16.24
N ALA A 156 -2.06 17.84 -15.53
CA ALA A 156 -3.29 17.18 -15.10
C ALA A 156 -4.03 18.01 -14.04
N ARG A 157 -3.29 18.64 -13.12
CA ARG A 157 -3.84 19.39 -11.98
C ARG A 157 -4.73 20.58 -12.37
N TRP A 158 -4.44 21.27 -13.45
CA TRP A 158 -5.13 22.53 -13.83
C TRP A 158 -5.93 22.41 -15.13
N LYS A 159 -6.15 21.19 -15.63
CA LYS A 159 -6.83 20.93 -16.91
C LYS A 159 -8.24 21.53 -16.97
N GLU A 160 -8.97 21.46 -15.85
CA GLU A 160 -10.36 21.93 -15.71
C GLU A 160 -10.48 23.31 -15.05
N PHE A 161 -9.36 23.93 -14.65
CA PHE A 161 -9.39 25.21 -13.98
C PHE A 161 -9.79 26.34 -14.93
N GLN A 162 -10.86 27.04 -14.59
CA GLN A 162 -11.30 28.28 -15.24
C GLN A 162 -11.24 29.42 -14.22
N SER A 163 -10.40 30.41 -14.47
CA SER A 163 -10.32 31.61 -13.64
C SER A 163 -11.42 32.60 -14.01
N THR A 164 -12.15 33.12 -13.03
CA THR A 164 -13.11 34.23 -13.21
C THR A 164 -12.45 35.61 -13.13
N LEU A 165 -11.16 35.67 -12.78
CA LEU A 165 -10.41 36.91 -12.67
C LEU A 165 -9.86 37.36 -14.02
N PRO A 166 -9.85 38.69 -14.31
CA PRO A 166 -9.12 39.21 -15.45
C PRO A 166 -7.64 38.86 -15.29
N GLY A 167 -7.01 38.45 -16.40
CA GLY A 167 -5.62 38.02 -16.43
C GLY A 167 -4.63 39.07 -15.92
N VAL A 168 -3.36 38.69 -15.83
CA VAL A 168 -2.30 39.59 -15.37
C VAL A 168 -1.81 40.43 -16.55
N LYS A 169 -1.81 41.76 -16.39
CA LYS A 169 -1.23 42.67 -17.38
C LYS A 169 0.28 42.73 -17.22
N CYS A 170 1.02 42.44 -18.28
CA CYS A 170 2.47 42.56 -18.29
C CYS A 170 2.88 44.04 -18.17
N LEU A 171 3.78 44.35 -17.24
CA LEU A 171 4.26 45.71 -17.00
C LEU A 171 5.24 46.21 -18.07
N LYS A 172 5.78 45.32 -18.92
CA LYS A 172 6.72 45.66 -20.00
C LYS A 172 6.05 45.82 -21.38
N CYS A 173 5.19 44.89 -21.79
CA CYS A 173 4.53 44.93 -23.10
C CYS A 173 3.06 45.36 -23.04
N GLY A 174 2.45 45.44 -21.85
CA GLY A 174 1.05 45.84 -21.67
C GLY A 174 0.02 44.77 -22.04
N GLU A 175 0.45 43.60 -22.52
CA GLU A 175 -0.43 42.49 -22.90
C GLU A 175 -1.05 41.80 -21.67
N LEU A 176 -2.29 41.34 -21.82
CA LEU A 176 -3.05 40.67 -20.77
C LEU A 176 -2.91 39.15 -20.90
N SER A 177 -2.08 38.53 -20.06
CA SER A 177 -1.91 37.07 -20.03
C SER A 177 -2.95 36.42 -19.13
N SER A 178 -3.66 35.42 -19.65
CA SER A 178 -4.65 34.69 -18.85
C SER A 178 -3.97 33.81 -17.78
N TRP A 179 -4.63 33.63 -16.64
CA TRP A 179 -4.12 32.78 -15.56
C TRP A 179 -3.91 31.33 -16.02
N LYS A 180 -4.72 30.84 -16.96
CA LYS A 180 -4.58 29.50 -17.53
C LYS A 180 -3.25 29.32 -18.26
N GLN A 181 -2.82 30.31 -19.04
CA GLN A 181 -1.55 30.27 -19.79
C GLN A 181 -0.33 30.32 -18.87
N LEU A 182 -0.37 31.12 -17.79
CA LEU A 182 0.74 31.21 -16.83
C LEU A 182 0.94 29.91 -16.04
N LEU A 183 -0.13 29.14 -15.83
CA LEU A 183 -0.09 27.88 -15.10
C LEU A 183 0.35 26.69 -15.97
N THR A 184 0.43 26.86 -17.30
CA THR A 184 0.90 25.84 -18.26
C THR A 184 2.15 26.33 -19.01
N PRO A 185 3.36 25.95 -18.55
CA PRO A 185 4.62 26.56 -19.01
C PRO A 185 5.00 26.26 -20.48
N GLU A 186 4.43 25.23 -21.12
CA GLU A 186 4.76 24.87 -22.51
C GLU A 186 4.18 25.83 -23.56
N GLN A 187 3.20 26.67 -23.23
CA GLN A 187 2.66 27.63 -24.19
C GLN A 187 3.46 28.94 -24.28
N LEU A 188 4.41 29.17 -23.36
CA LEU A 188 5.21 30.39 -23.34
C LEU A 188 6.41 30.33 -24.30
N SER A 189 6.92 29.14 -24.66
CA SER A 189 8.09 29.00 -25.53
C SER A 189 7.80 29.13 -27.04
N GLN A 190 6.52 29.23 -27.44
CA GLN A 190 6.13 29.39 -28.85
C GLN A 190 5.83 30.84 -29.24
N ALA A 191 5.94 31.80 -28.31
CA ALA A 191 5.68 33.22 -28.57
C ALA A 191 6.96 34.06 -28.77
N GLU A 192 8.14 33.45 -28.73
CA GLU A 192 9.45 34.12 -28.93
C GLU A 192 10.18 33.65 -30.21
N ALA A 193 9.43 33.38 -31.28
CA ALA A 193 9.97 33.20 -32.64
C ALA A 193 9.23 34.08 -33.65
#